data_AF-A0A1A3PYV7-F1
#
_entry.id   AF-A0A1A3PYV7-F1
#
_cell.length_a   1.000
_cell.length_b   1.000
_cell.length_c   1.000
_cell.angle_alpha   90.00
_cell.angle_beta   90.00
_cell.angle_gamma   90.00
#
_symmetry.space_group_name_H-M   'P 1'
#
loop_
_entity.id
_entity.type
_entity.pdbx_description
1 polymer ?
#
loop_
_entity_poly.entity_id
_entity_poly.type
_entity_poly.pdbx_seq_one_letter_code
_entity_poly.pdbx_strand_id
1 'polypeptide(L)' 'MRELRARNGQALQVMGSASLAAQLIAHGLVDEYRLMVEPILLAGGKRLFPDDGIARALELVSATTPPPVS' A
#
# COMPACT_ATOMS: atom_id res chain seq x y z
N MET A 1 -9.16 2.65 -15.02
CA MET A 1 -7.84 2.93 -14.41
C MET A 1 -7.25 4.28 -14.80
N ARG A 2 -7.13 4.63 -16.10
CA ARG A 2 -6.63 5.97 -16.51
C ARG A 2 -7.51 7.14 -16.03
N GLU A 3 -8.82 6.97 -16.00
CA GLU A 3 -9.76 7.98 -15.47
C GLU A 3 -9.57 8.28 -13.98
N LEU A 4 -9.03 7.33 -13.20
CA LEU A 4 -8.81 7.54 -11.77
C LEU A 4 -7.65 8.50 -11.50
N ARG A 5 -6.56 8.41 -12.27
CA ARG A 5 -5.45 9.39 -12.24
C ARG A 5 -5.86 10.76 -12.80
N ALA A 6 -6.93 10.83 -13.60
CA ALA A 6 -7.40 12.08 -14.23
C ALA A 6 -8.30 12.94 -13.33
N ARG A 7 -8.71 12.43 -12.15
CA ARG A 7 -9.50 13.21 -11.18
C ARG A 7 -8.57 14.03 -10.29
N ASN A 8 -8.21 15.22 -10.76
CA ASN A 8 -7.51 16.22 -9.96
C ASN A 8 -8.31 16.57 -8.70
N GLY A 9 -7.83 16.17 -7.52
CA GLY A 9 -8.14 16.86 -6.27
C GLY A 9 -8.76 16.05 -5.12
N GLN A 10 -9.12 14.77 -5.30
CA GLN A 10 -9.54 13.93 -4.18
C GLN A 10 -8.60 12.73 -4.02
N ALA A 11 -7.90 12.68 -2.89
CA ALA A 11 -7.10 11.53 -2.51
C ALA A 11 -8.01 10.28 -2.45
N LEU A 12 -7.78 9.31 -3.33
CA LEU A 12 -8.44 8.01 -3.24
C LEU A 12 -7.63 7.15 -2.27
N GLN A 13 -8.18 6.92 -1.08
CA GLN A 13 -7.64 5.96 -0.15
C GLN A 13 -8.23 4.57 -0.43
N VAL A 14 -7.37 3.59 -0.72
CA VAL A 14 -7.77 2.19 -0.85
C VAL A 14 -7.42 1.48 0.46
N MET A 15 -8.42 1.25 1.32
CA MET A 15 -8.26 0.44 2.53
C MET A 15 -8.39 -1.07 2.26
N GLY A 16 -8.92 -1.44 1.08
CA GLY A 16 -9.07 -2.83 0.64
C GLY A 16 -9.74 -2.92 -0.74
N SER A 17 -9.75 -4.09 -1.39
CA SER A 17 -9.13 -5.36 -0.97
C SER A 17 -7.62 -5.39 -1.23
N ALA A 18 -6.90 -6.33 -0.59
CA ALA A 18 -5.49 -6.60 -0.90
C ALA A 18 -5.27 -6.89 -2.40
N SER A 19 -6.23 -7.54 -3.06
CA SER A 19 -6.17 -7.80 -4.51
C SER A 19 -6.32 -6.54 -5.37
N LEU A 20 -7.10 -5.54 -4.94
CA LEU A 20 -7.19 -4.26 -5.62
C LEU A 20 -5.89 -3.46 -5.43
N ALA A 21 -5.39 -3.41 -4.20
CA ALA A 21 -4.12 -2.74 -3.90
C ALA A 21 -2.96 -3.34 -4.72
N ALA A 22 -2.85 -4.68 -4.78
CA ALA A 22 -1.83 -5.35 -5.59
C ALA A 22 -1.91 -4.99 -7.08
N GLN A 23 -3.11 -4.87 -7.66
CA GLN A 23 -3.29 -4.43 -9.05
C GLN A 23 -2.85 -2.98 -9.26
N LEU A 24 -3.22 -2.07 -8.36
CA LEU A 24 -2.81 -0.67 -8.44
C LEU A 24 -1.29 -0.51 -8.33
N ILE A 25 -0.67 -1.28 -7.44
CA ILE A 25 0.78 -1.38 -7.28
C ILE A 25 1.40 -1.88 -8.60
N ALA A 26 0.94 -3.02 -9.13
CA ALA A 26 1.46 -3.57 -10.39
C ALA A 26 1.39 -2.60 -11.58
N HIS A 27 0.35 -1.76 -11.63
CA HIS A 27 0.17 -0.75 -12.69
C HIS A 27 0.85 0.60 -12.40
N GLY A 28 1.62 0.73 -11.31
CA GLY A 28 2.28 1.97 -10.93
C GLY A 28 1.30 3.11 -10.68
N LEU A 29 0.13 2.82 -10.11
CA LEU A 29 -0.95 3.78 -9.83
C LEU A 29 -1.00 4.21 -8.36
N VAL A 30 0.02 3.86 -7.56
CA VAL A 30 0.13 4.22 -6.15
C VAL A 30 1.22 5.27 -6.00
N ASP A 31 0.85 6.42 -5.45
CA ASP A 31 1.78 7.54 -5.21
C ASP A 31 2.29 7.55 -3.75
N GLU A 32 1.49 7.08 -2.77
CA GLU A 32 1.86 7.00 -1.34
C GLU A 32 1.43 5.67 -0.71
N TYR A 33 2.26 5.14 0.20
CA TYR A 33 1.95 3.93 0.98
C TYR A 33 1.82 4.27 2.47
N ARG A 34 0.65 3.98 3.04
CA ARG A 34 0.45 4.00 4.50
C ARG A 34 0.41 2.57 5.03
N LEU A 35 1.55 2.10 5.53
CA LEU A 35 1.72 0.73 6.02
C LEU A 35 1.51 0.66 7.53
N MET A 36 0.74 -0.33 7.97
CA MET A 36 0.62 -0.70 9.39
C MET A 36 1.33 -2.03 9.58
N VAL A 37 2.35 -2.05 10.44
CA VAL A 37 3.17 -3.23 10.70
C VAL A 37 2.74 -3.83 12.03
N GLU A 38 2.13 -5.02 11.96
CA GLU A 38 1.75 -5.78 13.14
C GLU A 38 2.92 -6.68 13.58
N PRO A 39 3.30 -6.71 14.87
CA PRO A 39 4.42 -7.49 15.38
C PRO A 39 4.05 -8.98 15.54
N ILE A 40 3.61 -9.61 14.45
CA ILE A 40 3.22 -11.02 14.39
C ILE A 40 3.97 -11.75 13.27
N LEU A 41 4.30 -13.01 13.51
CA LEU A 41 4.84 -13.91 12.48
C LEU A 41 3.69 -14.64 11.81
N LEU A 42 3.39 -14.27 10.57
CA LEU A 42 2.39 -14.95 9.76
C LEU A 42 3.05 -16.08 8.95
N ALA A 43 2.59 -17.31 9.14
CA ALA A 43 3.08 -18.49 8.39
C ALA A 43 2.68 -18.46 6.89
N GLY A 44 1.72 -17.63 6.50
CA GLY A 44 1.25 -17.50 5.12
C GLY A 44 0.10 -16.50 5.00
N GLY A 45 -0.34 -16.23 3.78
CA GLY A 45 -1.45 -15.31 3.51
C GLY A 45 -1.34 -14.60 2.16
N LYS A 46 -2.28 -13.68 1.93
CA LYS A 46 -2.26 -12.83 0.74
C LYS A 46 -1.13 -11.82 0.87
N ARG A 47 -0.32 -11.69 -0.18
CA ARG A 47 0.74 -10.68 -0.26
C ARG A 47 0.18 -9.38 -0.83
N LEU A 48 0.57 -8.25 -0.25
CA LEU A 48 0.22 -6.92 -0.76
C LEU A 48 1.06 -6.55 -1.98
N PHE A 49 2.37 -6.77 -1.89
CA PHE A 49 3.31 -6.46 -2.96
C PHE A 49 3.39 -7.62 -3.97
N PRO A 50 3.41 -7.31 -5.28
CA PRO A 50 3.61 -8.30 -6.31
C PRO A 50 5.02 -8.90 -6.24
N ASP A 51 5.14 -10.17 -6.59
CA ASP A 51 6.42 -10.86 -6.75
C ASP A 51 6.88 -10.73 -8.21
N ASP A 52 7.15 -9.48 -8.62
CA ASP A 52 7.46 -9.11 -10.01
C ASP A 52 8.96 -8.87 -10.25
N GLY A 53 9.80 -8.96 -9.20
CA GLY A 53 11.24 -8.70 -9.26
C GLY A 53 11.59 -7.22 -9.50
N ILE A 54 10.63 -6.30 -9.44
CA ILE A 54 10.85 -4.89 -9.72
C ILE A 54 11.15 -4.14 -8.42
N ALA A 55 12.35 -3.56 -8.35
CA ALA A 55 12.69 -2.63 -7.26
C ALA A 55 11.91 -1.32 -7.42
N ARG A 56 11.22 -0.91 -6.36
CA ARG A 56 10.45 0.34 -6.29
C ARG A 56 11.07 1.21 -5.20
N ALA A 57 11.76 2.29 -5.61
CA ALA A 57 12.33 3.23 -4.65
C ALA A 57 11.22 4.00 -3.94
N LEU A 58 11.31 4.12 -2.61
CA LEU A 58 10.38 4.86 -1.77
C LEU A 58 11.16 5.82 -0.88
N GLU A 59 10.56 6.98 -0.62
CA GLU A 59 11.00 7.91 0.41
C GLU A 59 10.15 7.70 1.67
N LEU A 60 10.78 7.63 2.84
CA LEU A 60 10.05 7.56 4.11
C LEU A 60 9.54 8.94 4.48
N VAL A 61 8.24 9.19 4.27
CA VAL A 61 7.59 10.46 4.60
C VAL A 61 7.36 10.62 6.10
N SER A 62 6.94 9.55 6.80
CA SER A 62 6.71 9.57 8.25
C SER A 62 6.72 8.16 8.85
N ALA A 63 7.05 8.05 10.13
CA ALA A 63 6.94 6.82 10.91
C ALA A 63 6.56 7.15 12.36
N THR A 64 5.55 6.45 12.88
CA THR A 64 5.09 6.61 14.26
C THR A 64 4.72 5.24 14.82
N THR A 65 5.13 4.95 16.04
CA THR A 65 4.64 3.78 16.79
C THR A 65 3.36 4.21 17.53
N PRO A 66 2.21 3.54 17.29
CA PRO A 66 1.01 3.84 18.07
C PRO A 66 1.28 3.53 19.55
N PRO A 67 0.64 4.27 20.48
CA PRO A 67 0.78 3.98 21.90
C PRO A 67 0.30 2.54 22.20
N PRO A 68 0.81 1.92 23.27
CA PRO A 68 0.30 0.62 23.71
C PRO A 68 -1.21 0.69 23.90
N VAL A 69 -1.93 -0.28 23.35
CA VAL A 69 -3.34 -0.49 23.69
C VAL A 69 -3.40 -1.16 25.07
N SER A 70 -4.02 -0.48 26.03
CA SER A 70 -4.26 -0.99 27.40
C SER A 70 -5.27 -2.13 27.42
#